data_AF-A0A3S4XS43-F1
#
_entry.id   AF-A0A3S4XS43-F1
#
_cell.length_a   1.000
_cell.length_b   1.000
_cell.length_c   1.000
_cell.angle_alpha   90.00
_cell.angle_beta   90.00
_cell.angle_gamma   90.00
#
_symmetry.space_group_name_H-M   'P 1'
#
loop_
_entity.id
_entity.type
_entity.pdbx_description
1 polymer ?
#
loop_
_entity_poly.entity_id
_entity_poly.type
_entity_poly.pdbx_seq_one_letter_code
_entity_poly.pdbx_strand_id
1 'polypeptide(L)'
;MQNTQQGFTLGQLLITIAIAAILAAIAIPSYRHHIQNGNLQRAHAALLENAHFMERFYQQNRTFKQTSTTWPELPVSETNAFCIRVQGKAQGAHDNQFTLKAVALDKNDEPRILKINESLITMVCEDSISSCKDGENVFSGNDSTDKSCSVFK
;
A
#
# COMPACT_ATOMS: atom_id res chain seq x y z
N MET A 1 63.34 3.44 -8.11
CA MET A 1 62.04 3.21 -8.79
C MET A 1 61.16 4.40 -8.48
N GLN A 2 61.07 5.38 -9.39
CA GLN A 2 60.21 6.55 -9.19
C GLN A 2 58.77 6.14 -9.54
N ASN A 3 57.90 6.17 -8.54
CA ASN A 3 56.49 5.84 -8.69
C ASN A 3 55.76 7.10 -9.17
N THR A 4 55.43 7.16 -10.46
CA THR A 4 54.71 8.29 -11.04
C THR A 4 53.27 8.27 -10.54
N GLN A 5 52.91 9.22 -9.66
CA GLN A 5 51.50 9.39 -9.28
C GLN A 5 50.71 9.87 -10.50
N GLN A 6 49.92 8.97 -11.09
CA GLN A 6 48.96 9.30 -12.14
C GLN A 6 47.76 10.02 -11.48
N GLY A 7 47.76 11.35 -11.53
CA GLY A 7 46.63 12.16 -11.06
C GLY A 7 45.51 12.25 -12.10
N PHE A 8 44.27 12.37 -11.63
CA PHE A 8 43.11 12.69 -12.48
C PHE A 8 43.16 14.14 -12.93
N THR A 9 42.81 14.40 -14.19
CA THR A 9 42.67 15.77 -14.69
C THR A 9 41.30 16.34 -14.32
N LEU A 10 41.21 17.67 -14.19
CA LEU A 10 39.94 18.37 -13.97
C LEU A 10 38.90 18.00 -15.05
N GLY A 11 39.34 17.85 -16.30
CA GLY A 11 38.47 17.47 -17.41
C GLY A 11 37.88 16.06 -17.26
N GLN A 12 38.68 15.08 -16.80
CA GLN A 12 38.16 13.74 -16.52
C GLN A 12 37.11 13.77 -15.42
N LEU A 13 37.34 14.55 -14.36
CA LEU A 13 36.37 14.67 -13.27
C LEU A 13 35.05 15.27 -13.76
N LEU A 14 35.08 16.34 -14.55
CA LEU A 14 33.88 16.96 -15.10
C LEU A 14 33.08 16.00 -15.98
N ILE A 15 33.76 15.20 -16.81
CA ILE A 15 33.09 14.19 -17.65
C ILE A 15 32.47 13.09 -16.78
N THR A 16 33.19 12.60 -15.76
CA THR A 16 32.64 11.56 -14.86
C THR A 16 31.40 12.04 -14.10
N ILE A 17 31.40 13.28 -13.60
CA ILE A 17 30.24 13.87 -12.91
C ILE A 17 29.08 14.06 -13.88
N ALA A 18 29.35 14.50 -15.11
CA ALA A 18 28.32 14.65 -16.14
C ALA A 18 27.61 13.33 -16.45
N ILE A 19 28.37 12.23 -16.62
CA ILE A 19 27.81 10.89 -16.84
C ILE A 19 27.04 10.42 -15.60
N ALA A 20 27.59 10.61 -14.40
CA ALA A 20 26.93 10.23 -13.16
C ALA A 20 25.59 10.96 -12.96
N ALA A 21 25.51 12.25 -13.32
CA ALA A 21 24.27 13.03 -13.21
C ALA A 21 23.18 12.48 -14.15
N ILE A 22 23.53 12.10 -15.37
CA ILE A 22 22.59 11.49 -16.34
C ILE A 22 22.08 10.15 -15.79
N LEU A 23 22.97 9.31 -15.25
CA LEU A 23 22.58 8.03 -14.67
C LEU A 23 21.67 8.21 -13.45
N ALA A 24 22.00 9.14 -12.56
CA ALA A 24 21.22 9.43 -11.36
C ALA A 24 19.80 9.89 -11.70
N ALA A 25 19.64 10.69 -12.75
CA ALA A 25 18.33 11.18 -13.20
C ALA A 25 17.35 10.04 -13.57
N ILE A 26 17.86 8.92 -14.08
CA ILE A 26 17.05 7.76 -14.47
C ILE A 26 16.95 6.75 -13.31
N ALA A 27 18.06 6.51 -12.61
CA ALA A 27 18.15 5.50 -11.56
C ALA A 27 17.29 5.83 -10.33
N ILE A 28 17.25 7.10 -9.90
CA ILE A 28 16.50 7.51 -8.70
C ILE A 28 14.99 7.26 -8.82
N PRO A 29 14.27 7.76 -9.84
CA PRO A 29 12.83 7.49 -9.96
C PRO A 29 12.52 6.01 -10.18
N SER A 30 13.38 5.29 -10.91
CA SER A 30 13.24 3.84 -11.11
C SER A 30 13.33 3.06 -9.79
N TYR A 31 14.31 3.40 -8.95
CA TYR A 31 14.46 2.76 -7.63
C TYR A 31 13.28 3.06 -6.71
N ARG A 32 12.77 4.30 -6.70
CA ARG A 32 11.57 4.66 -5.93
C ARG A 32 10.37 3.81 -6.33
N HIS A 33 10.12 3.68 -7.64
CA HIS A 33 9.01 2.87 -8.14
C HIS A 33 9.15 1.39 -7.75
N HIS A 34 10.37 0.86 -7.75
CA HIS A 34 10.63 -0.51 -7.30
C HIS A 34 10.26 -0.71 -5.82
N ILE A 35 10.68 0.20 -4.94
CA ILE A 35 10.37 0.13 -3.50
C ILE A 35 8.87 0.30 -3.26
N GLN A 36 8.22 1.25 -3.93
CA GLN A 36 6.77 1.47 -3.89
C GLN A 36 6.00 0.19 -4.26
N ASN A 37 6.34 -0.44 -5.38
CA ASN A 37 5.71 -1.69 -5.80
C ASN A 37 6.00 -2.83 -4.80
N GLY A 38 7.21 -2.90 -4.24
CA GLY A 38 7.53 -3.86 -3.18
C GLY A 38 6.68 -3.67 -1.92
N ASN A 39 6.48 -2.43 -1.49
CA ASN A 39 5.60 -2.10 -0.36
C ASN A 39 4.15 -2.48 -0.65
N LEU A 40 3.68 -2.21 -1.87
CA LEU A 40 2.32 -2.51 -2.31
C LEU A 40 2.08 -4.03 -2.38
N GLN A 41 3.07 -4.82 -2.80
CA GLN A 41 2.99 -6.29 -2.73
C GLN A 41 2.95 -6.81 -1.27
N ARG A 42 3.69 -6.20 -0.35
CA ARG A 42 3.60 -6.56 1.08
C ARG A 42 2.22 -6.21 1.67
N ALA A 43 1.67 -5.06 1.31
CA ALA A 43 0.32 -4.67 1.70
C ALA A 43 -0.73 -5.63 1.13
N HIS A 44 -0.56 -6.08 -0.13
CA HIS A 44 -1.43 -7.09 -0.73
C HIS A 44 -1.36 -8.44 0.02
N ALA A 45 -0.16 -8.90 0.38
CA ALA A 45 -0.01 -10.12 1.17
C ALA A 45 -0.70 -10.01 2.55
N ALA A 46 -0.55 -8.87 3.23
CA ALA A 46 -1.23 -8.60 4.49
C ALA A 46 -2.76 -8.52 4.34
N LEU A 47 -3.25 -7.93 3.25
CA LEU A 47 -4.68 -7.90 2.92
C LEU A 47 -5.24 -9.32 2.70
N LEU A 48 -4.49 -10.18 2.00
CA LEU A 48 -4.88 -11.56 1.77
C LEU A 48 -4.91 -12.38 3.07
N GLU A 49 -3.94 -12.19 3.94
CA GLU A 49 -3.91 -12.82 5.27
C GLU A 49 -5.13 -12.43 6.10
N ASN A 50 -5.46 -11.13 6.14
CA ASN A 50 -6.64 -10.62 6.80
C ASN A 50 -7.93 -11.14 6.15
N ALA A 51 -8.00 -11.24 4.83
CA ALA A 51 -9.16 -11.78 4.13
C ALA A 51 -9.39 -13.25 4.50
N HIS A 52 -8.34 -14.06 4.55
CA HIS A 52 -8.43 -15.45 5.03
C HIS A 52 -8.86 -15.54 6.50
N PHE A 53 -8.43 -14.60 7.34
CA PHE A 53 -8.94 -14.51 8.71
C PHE A 53 -10.45 -14.22 8.74
N MET A 54 -10.91 -13.28 7.93
CA MET A 54 -12.34 -12.95 7.80
C MET A 54 -13.15 -14.15 7.31
N GLU A 55 -12.65 -14.91 6.33
CA GLU A 55 -13.28 -16.16 5.87
C GLU A 55 -13.43 -17.18 7.00
N ARG A 56 -12.36 -17.42 7.78
CA ARG A 56 -12.42 -18.32 8.94
C ARG A 56 -13.42 -17.82 9.98
N PHE A 57 -13.46 -16.51 10.23
CA PHE A 57 -14.41 -15.91 11.16
C PHE A 57 -15.85 -16.12 10.70
N TYR A 58 -16.12 -15.98 9.40
CA TYR A 58 -17.44 -16.23 8.81
C TYR A 58 -17.86 -17.70 8.92
N GLN A 59 -16.94 -18.65 8.72
CA GLN A 59 -17.26 -20.08 8.89
C GLN A 59 -17.69 -20.43 10.32
N GLN A 60 -17.16 -19.72 11.32
CA GLN A 60 -17.48 -19.95 12.73
C GLN A 60 -18.75 -19.22 13.18
N ASN A 61 -18.93 -17.96 12.76
CA ASN A 61 -19.97 -17.08 13.28
C ASN A 61 -21.14 -16.84 12.30
N ARG A 62 -21.00 -17.28 11.03
CA ARG A 62 -21.94 -17.01 9.91
C ARG A 62 -22.17 -15.52 9.62
N THR A 63 -21.29 -14.66 10.11
CA THR A 63 -21.27 -13.21 9.87
C THR A 63 -19.84 -12.73 9.87
N PHE A 64 -19.54 -11.69 9.11
CA PHE A 64 -18.23 -11.01 9.16
C PHE A 64 -18.13 -9.98 10.28
N LYS A 65 -19.24 -9.68 10.97
CA LYS A 65 -19.27 -8.70 12.07
C LYS A 65 -19.09 -9.43 13.41
N GLN A 66 -18.30 -8.85 14.31
CA GLN A 66 -18.17 -9.37 15.67
C GLN A 66 -19.41 -9.04 16.50
N THR A 67 -19.91 -7.81 16.35
CA THR A 67 -21.14 -7.31 16.95
C THR A 67 -21.86 -6.45 15.93
N SER A 68 -23.14 -6.13 16.12
CA SER A 68 -23.93 -5.27 15.22
C SER A 68 -23.28 -3.92 14.87
N THR A 69 -22.32 -3.45 15.68
CA THR A 69 -21.62 -2.17 15.51
C THR A 69 -20.11 -2.28 15.31
N THR A 70 -19.53 -3.48 15.37
CA THR A 70 -18.07 -3.65 15.46
C THR A 70 -17.57 -4.80 14.57
N TRP A 71 -16.49 -4.52 13.84
CA TRP A 71 -15.74 -5.51 13.07
C TRP A 71 -14.77 -6.29 13.97
N PRO A 72 -14.46 -7.56 13.67
CA PRO A 72 -13.43 -8.29 14.38
C PRO A 72 -12.06 -7.62 14.19
N GLU A 73 -11.19 -7.76 15.19
CA GLU A 73 -9.83 -7.24 15.12
C GLU A 73 -9.02 -8.01 14.08
N LEU A 74 -8.40 -7.28 13.15
CA LEU A 74 -7.59 -7.86 12.09
C LEU A 74 -6.23 -8.28 12.64
N PRO A 75 -5.68 -9.45 12.25
CA PRO A 75 -4.36 -9.87 12.70
C PRO A 75 -3.24 -8.93 12.24
N VAL A 76 -3.41 -8.29 11.06
CA VAL A 76 -2.46 -7.31 10.54
C VAL A 76 -3.17 -5.99 10.27
N SER A 77 -3.06 -5.04 11.19
CA SER A 77 -3.66 -3.70 11.07
C SER A 77 -2.75 -2.67 10.40
N GLU A 78 -1.44 -2.93 10.36
CA GLU A 78 -0.45 -2.03 9.78
C GLU A 78 0.76 -2.81 9.24
N THR A 79 1.35 -2.27 8.19
CA THR A 79 2.61 -2.68 7.60
C THR A 79 3.57 -1.51 7.62
N ASN A 80 4.84 -1.71 7.22
CA ASN A 80 5.83 -0.63 7.23
C ASN A 80 5.46 0.63 6.41
N ALA A 81 4.52 0.51 5.45
CA ALA A 81 4.13 1.62 4.57
C ALA A 81 2.61 1.85 4.46
N PHE A 82 1.79 0.90 4.89
CA PHE A 82 0.33 0.96 4.75
C PHE A 82 -0.37 0.60 6.06
N CYS A 83 -1.44 1.33 6.39
CA CYS A 83 -2.40 0.90 7.39
C CYS A 83 -3.57 0.16 6.72
N ILE A 84 -4.13 -0.83 7.40
CA ILE A 84 -5.19 -1.70 6.89
C ILE A 84 -6.39 -1.62 7.82
N ARG A 85 -7.55 -1.32 7.26
CA ARG A 85 -8.82 -1.24 8.00
C ARG A 85 -9.98 -1.73 7.14
N VAL A 86 -11.10 -2.02 7.79
CA VAL A 86 -12.34 -2.32 7.09
C VAL A 86 -12.92 -1.03 6.50
N GLN A 87 -13.48 -1.10 5.30
CA GLN A 87 -14.22 -0.01 4.68
C GLN A 87 -15.67 0.00 5.19
N GLY A 88 -16.13 1.15 5.68
CA GLY A 88 -17.49 1.32 6.18
C GLY A 88 -17.71 0.79 7.61
N LYS A 89 -18.63 1.44 8.33
CA LYS A 89 -18.99 1.04 9.70
C LYS A 89 -19.76 -0.29 9.66
N ALA A 90 -19.57 -1.15 10.66
CA ALA A 90 -20.29 -2.42 10.74
C ALA A 90 -21.81 -2.22 10.95
N GLN A 91 -22.21 -1.08 11.53
CA GLN A 91 -23.61 -0.71 11.70
C GLN A 91 -24.27 -0.50 10.34
N GLY A 92 -25.22 -1.37 9.99
CA GLY A 92 -25.91 -1.33 8.71
C GLY A 92 -25.17 -2.02 7.55
N ALA A 93 -23.98 -2.59 7.80
CA ALA A 93 -23.30 -3.42 6.82
C ALA A 93 -23.95 -4.80 6.69
N HIS A 94 -23.95 -5.36 5.48
CA HIS A 94 -24.43 -6.72 5.21
C HIS A 94 -23.57 -7.75 5.94
N ASP A 95 -24.19 -8.80 6.48
CA ASP A 95 -23.49 -9.83 7.27
C ASP A 95 -22.49 -10.66 6.44
N ASN A 96 -22.67 -10.68 5.11
CA ASN A 96 -21.95 -11.53 4.18
C ASN A 96 -20.98 -10.76 3.26
N GLN A 97 -20.75 -9.46 3.52
CA GLN A 97 -19.86 -8.65 2.70
C GLN A 97 -18.88 -7.89 3.57
N PHE A 98 -17.65 -7.79 3.09
CA PHE A 98 -16.63 -6.94 3.68
C PHE A 98 -15.71 -6.43 2.58
N THR A 99 -15.18 -5.23 2.77
CA THR A 99 -14.09 -4.73 1.95
C THR A 99 -12.99 -4.28 2.89
N LEU A 100 -11.82 -4.91 2.79
CA LEU A 100 -10.63 -4.43 3.46
C LEU A 100 -9.93 -3.44 2.55
N LYS A 101 -9.39 -2.38 3.14
CA LYS A 101 -8.69 -1.32 2.42
C LYS A 101 -7.35 -1.07 3.08
N ALA A 102 -6.30 -1.03 2.27
CA ALA A 102 -4.95 -0.62 2.67
C ALA A 102 -4.65 0.76 2.10
N VAL A 103 -4.30 1.70 2.98
CA VAL A 103 -3.97 3.09 2.65
C VAL A 103 -2.54 3.37 3.07
N ALA A 104 -1.77 4.05 2.23
CA ALA A 104 -0.41 4.43 2.57
C ALA A 104 -0.36 5.37 3.79
N LEU A 105 0.66 5.19 4.63
CA LEU A 105 0.94 6.07 5.77
C LEU A 105 1.34 7.48 5.31
N ASP A 106 2.07 7.56 4.19
CA ASP A 106 2.42 8.81 3.50
C ASP A 106 1.90 8.80 2.06
N LYS A 107 0.89 9.62 1.80
CA LYS A 107 0.28 9.77 0.47
C LYS A 107 1.17 10.47 -0.55
N ASN A 108 2.16 11.23 -0.11
CA ASN A 108 3.07 11.93 -1.02
C ASN A 108 4.05 10.96 -1.67
N ASP A 109 4.46 9.93 -0.92
CA ASP A 109 5.33 8.87 -1.42
C ASP A 109 4.51 7.82 -2.18
N GLU A 110 3.32 7.46 -1.70
CA GLU A 110 2.48 6.43 -2.31
C GLU A 110 0.99 6.85 -2.30
N PRO A 111 0.47 7.43 -3.40
CA PRO A 111 -0.93 7.87 -3.47
C PRO A 111 -1.91 6.70 -3.68
N ARG A 112 -1.40 5.57 -4.18
CA ARG A 112 -2.22 4.40 -4.52
C ARG A 112 -2.70 3.71 -3.25
N ILE A 113 -3.87 3.09 -3.36
CA ILE A 113 -4.46 2.27 -2.29
C ILE A 113 -4.79 0.88 -2.83
N LEU A 114 -4.91 -0.09 -1.93
CA LEU A 114 -5.40 -1.42 -2.26
C LEU A 114 -6.72 -1.68 -1.54
N LYS A 115 -7.60 -2.40 -2.22
CA LYS A 115 -8.88 -2.88 -1.68
C LYS A 115 -8.99 -4.37 -1.98
N ILE A 116 -9.49 -5.16 -1.06
CA ILE A 116 -9.86 -6.56 -1.31
C ILE A 116 -11.27 -6.79 -0.78
N ASN A 117 -12.09 -7.46 -1.58
CA ASN A 117 -13.46 -7.80 -1.24
C ASN A 117 -13.58 -9.22 -0.67
N GLU A 118 -14.80 -9.62 -0.30
CA GLU A 118 -15.12 -10.97 0.17
C GLU A 118 -14.89 -12.06 -0.88
N SER A 119 -14.79 -11.69 -2.16
CA SER A 119 -14.46 -12.59 -3.26
C SER A 119 -12.95 -12.73 -3.51
N LEU A 120 -12.11 -12.18 -2.62
CA LEU A 120 -10.65 -12.14 -2.73
C LEU A 120 -10.11 -11.42 -3.98
N ILE A 121 -10.93 -10.57 -4.60
CA ILE A 121 -10.51 -9.75 -5.74
C ILE A 121 -9.86 -8.48 -5.17
N THR A 122 -8.56 -8.35 -5.43
CA THR A 122 -7.81 -7.15 -5.07
C THR A 122 -7.94 -6.10 -6.18
N MET A 123 -8.27 -4.87 -5.80
CA MET A 123 -8.26 -3.70 -6.66
C MET A 123 -7.21 -2.70 -6.18
N VAL A 124 -6.50 -2.09 -7.11
CA VAL A 124 -5.63 -0.94 -6.87
C VAL A 124 -6.31 0.31 -7.39
N CYS A 125 -6.36 1.37 -6.59
CA CYS A 125 -6.87 2.68 -7.01
C CYS A 125 -5.75 3.70 -6.94
N GLU A 126 -5.68 4.60 -7.92
CA GLU A 126 -4.57 5.56 -8.04
C GLU A 126 -4.71 6.78 -7.12
N ASP A 127 -5.94 7.08 -6.69
CA ASP A 127 -6.23 8.24 -5.83
C ASP A 127 -7.33 7.91 -4.83
N SER A 128 -7.16 8.38 -3.59
CA SER A 128 -8.11 8.21 -2.49
C SER A 128 -7.99 9.31 -1.43
N ILE A 129 -9.14 9.77 -0.93
CA ILE A 129 -9.18 10.72 0.18
C ILE A 129 -8.97 10.08 1.56
N SER A 130 -9.08 8.75 1.70
CA SER A 130 -8.94 8.06 2.99
C SER A 130 -7.54 8.19 3.59
N SER A 131 -7.41 8.36 4.92
CA SER A 131 -6.12 8.58 5.59
C SER A 131 -5.96 7.68 6.82
N CYS A 132 -4.72 7.26 7.08
CA CYS A 132 -4.40 6.48 8.28
C CYS A 132 -4.52 7.30 9.59
N LYS A 133 -4.49 8.64 9.50
CA LYS A 133 -4.40 9.53 10.68
C LYS A 133 -5.75 9.92 11.28
N ASP A 134 -6.85 9.41 10.75
CA ASP A 134 -8.21 9.84 11.13
C ASP A 134 -8.65 9.32 12.52
N GLY A 135 -7.83 8.51 13.20
CA GLY A 135 -8.12 7.96 14.54
C GLY A 135 -9.25 6.93 14.58
N GLU A 136 -9.95 6.71 13.46
CA GLU A 136 -11.00 5.71 13.33
C GLU A 136 -10.42 4.34 12.92
N ASN A 137 -11.01 3.27 13.47
CA ASN A 137 -10.68 1.87 13.13
C ASN A 137 -11.25 1.42 11.77
N VAL A 138 -11.89 2.32 11.03
CA VAL A 138 -12.63 2.08 9.79
C VAL A 138 -12.40 3.24 8.83
N PHE A 139 -12.42 2.98 7.52
CA PHE A 139 -12.45 4.05 6.53
C PHE A 139 -13.88 4.42 6.17
N SER A 140 -14.24 5.70 6.36
CA SER A 140 -15.59 6.26 6.17
C SER A 140 -15.99 6.55 4.71
N GLY A 141 -15.30 5.97 3.72
CA GLY A 141 -15.51 6.28 2.30
C GLY A 141 -16.50 5.34 1.59
N ASN A 142 -17.44 5.92 0.84
CA ASN A 142 -18.19 5.20 -0.21
C ASN A 142 -17.26 4.91 -1.40
N ASP A 143 -17.62 3.99 -2.30
CA ASP A 143 -16.78 3.64 -3.47
C ASP A 143 -16.50 4.81 -4.43
N SER A 144 -17.21 5.94 -4.31
CA SER A 144 -16.93 7.18 -5.03
C SER A 144 -15.73 7.98 -4.50
N THR A 145 -15.17 7.58 -3.35
CA THR A 145 -13.99 8.23 -2.74
C THR A 145 -12.67 7.77 -3.34
N ASP A 146 -12.70 6.66 -4.08
CA ASP A 146 -11.55 6.02 -4.70
C ASP A 146 -11.66 6.15 -6.22
N LYS A 147 -10.62 6.67 -6.87
CA LYS A 147 -10.61 6.94 -8.32
C LYS A 147 -9.61 6.04 -9.05
N SER A 148 -9.88 5.83 -10.34
CA SER A 148 -9.03 5.02 -11.24
C SER A 148 -8.72 3.63 -10.68
N CYS A 149 -9.76 2.93 -10.20
CA CYS A 149 -9.60 1.59 -9.67
C CYS A 149 -9.48 0.56 -10.80
N SER A 150 -8.49 -0.33 -10.70
CA SER A 150 -8.29 -1.46 -11.61
C SER A 150 -7.98 -2.73 -10.83
N VAL A 151 -8.20 -3.89 -11.43
CA VAL A 151 -7.86 -5.17 -10.79
C VAL A 151 -6.35 -5.25 -10.63
N PHE A 152 -5.91 -5.50 -9.40
CA PHE A 152 -4.51 -5.71 -9.08
C PHE A 152 -4.08 -7.08 -9.64
N LYS A 153 -3.04 -7.08 -10.49
CA LYS A 153 -2.51 -8.27 -11.15
C LYS A 153 -1.14 -8.65 -10.61
#